data_AF-A0A957AX35-F1
#
_entry.id   AF-A0A957AX35-F1
#
_cell.length_a   1.000
_cell.length_b   1.000
_cell.length_c   1.000
_cell.angle_alpha   90.00
_cell.angle_beta   90.00
_cell.angle_gamma   90.00
#
_symmetry.space_group_name_H-M   'P 1'
#
loop_
_entity.id
_entity.type
_entity.pdbx_description
1 polymer ?
#
loop_
_entity_poly.entity_id
_entity_poly.type
_entity_poly.pdbx_seq_one_letter_code
_entity_poly.pdbx_strand_id
1 'polypeptide(L)'
;MSEVLHSVPSVSAIHFTGGIAKVSAIISAVGVVFFIIMYALFFTSHKELGNTFGMINDICVAVQYLLTIPIALTLYRILVVYNPTLIRIATAVGLVGLVSTVVLQLLLIFGVLTFAQQFLWITLAMIVGVGSWLVITGLIARSTGRLPNSLAISILAVPYFGYPLWAFWLGRRLSVW
;
A
#
# COMPACT_ATOMS: atom_id res chain seq x y z
N MET A 1 -2.43 -12.37 -32.98
CA MET A 1 -2.36 -12.34 -31.50
C MET A 1 -3.36 -11.28 -31.06
N SER A 2 -4.58 -11.72 -30.72
CA SER A 2 -5.74 -10.85 -30.57
C SER A 2 -5.53 -9.81 -29.47
N GLU A 3 -5.75 -8.55 -29.80
CA GLU A 3 -5.88 -7.44 -28.88
C GLU A 3 -6.93 -7.78 -27.81
N VAL A 4 -6.49 -8.27 -26.65
CA VAL A 4 -7.25 -8.09 -25.43
C VAL A 4 -7.17 -6.60 -25.15
N LEU A 5 -8.07 -5.84 -25.77
CA LEU A 5 -8.41 -4.47 -25.40
C LEU A 5 -8.73 -4.49 -23.90
N HIS A 6 -7.72 -4.23 -23.07
CA HIS A 6 -7.92 -3.98 -21.65
C HIS A 6 -8.73 -2.69 -21.58
N SER A 7 -10.05 -2.83 -21.48
CA SER A 7 -10.95 -1.70 -21.37
C SER A 7 -10.54 -0.88 -20.14
N VAL A 8 -10.37 0.42 -20.35
CA VAL A 8 -10.19 1.38 -19.26
C VAL A 8 -11.34 1.17 -18.28
N PRO A 9 -11.10 1.13 -16.96
CA PRO A 9 -12.18 0.92 -15.99
C PRO A 9 -13.26 1.98 -16.15
N SER A 10 -14.52 1.62 -15.88
CA SER A 10 -15.60 2.60 -15.86
C SER A 10 -15.32 3.67 -14.81
N VAL A 11 -15.77 4.91 -15.06
CA VAL A 11 -15.60 6.04 -14.12
C VAL A 11 -16.12 5.69 -12.72
N SER A 12 -17.25 4.98 -12.64
CA SER A 12 -17.81 4.48 -11.37
C SER A 12 -16.84 3.56 -10.62
N ALA A 13 -16.17 2.62 -11.31
CA ALA A 13 -15.18 1.74 -10.70
C ALA A 13 -13.94 2.51 -10.20
N ILE A 14 -13.53 3.55 -10.93
CA ILE A 14 -12.41 4.42 -10.53
C ILE A 14 -12.79 5.23 -9.27
N HIS A 15 -13.99 5.81 -9.25
CA HIS A 15 -14.51 6.55 -8.09
C HIS A 15 -14.64 5.65 -6.86
N PHE A 16 -15.15 4.43 -7.04
CA PHE A 16 -15.23 3.43 -5.98
C PHE A 16 -13.85 3.09 -5.41
N THR A 17 -12.87 2.86 -6.28
CA THR A 17 -11.46 2.66 -5.87
C THR A 17 -10.92 3.89 -5.12
N GLY A 18 -11.29 5.10 -5.54
CA GLY A 18 -10.96 6.33 -4.83
C GLY A 18 -11.52 6.38 -3.41
N GLY A 19 -12.73 5.85 -3.19
CA GLY A 19 -13.31 5.63 -1.87
C GLY A 19 -12.49 4.64 -1.02
N ILE A 20 -12.15 3.49 -1.60
CA ILE A 20 -11.29 2.49 -0.95
C ILE A 20 -9.94 3.10 -0.52
N ALA A 21 -9.32 3.90 -1.38
CA ALA A 21 -8.05 4.56 -1.08
C ALA A 21 -8.15 5.51 0.12
N LYS A 22 -9.26 6.25 0.26
CA LYS A 22 -9.50 7.10 1.45
C LYS A 22 -9.68 6.28 2.73
N VAL A 23 -10.41 5.17 2.67
CA VAL A 23 -10.58 4.26 3.81
C VAL A 23 -9.23 3.64 4.21
N SER A 24 -8.46 3.16 3.23
CA SER A 24 -7.10 2.64 3.43
C SER A 24 -6.20 3.70 4.06
N ALA A 25 -6.32 4.98 3.65
CA ALA A 25 -5.59 6.09 4.25
C ALA A 25 -5.91 6.28 5.74
N ILE A 26 -7.19 6.27 6.12
CA ILE A 26 -7.61 6.43 7.52
C ILE A 26 -7.07 5.27 8.38
N ILE A 27 -7.25 4.03 7.92
CA ILE A 27 -6.76 2.83 8.61
C ILE A 27 -5.23 2.90 8.79
N SER A 28 -4.51 3.29 7.73
CA SER A 28 -3.05 3.44 7.79
C SER A 28 -2.60 4.54 8.74
N ALA A 29 -3.33 5.67 8.83
CA ALA A 29 -3.00 6.75 9.76
C ALA A 29 -3.17 6.30 11.20
N VAL A 30 -4.25 5.57 11.51
CA VAL A 30 -4.47 4.94 12.82
C VAL A 30 -3.35 3.94 13.13
N GLY A 31 -2.98 3.11 12.15
CA GLY A 31 -1.85 2.19 12.26
C GLY A 31 -0.54 2.91 12.62
N VAL A 32 -0.19 3.97 11.91
CA VAL A 32 1.03 4.77 12.17
C VAL A 32 1.03 5.34 13.60
N VAL A 33 -0.11 5.82 14.10
CA VAL A 33 -0.21 6.30 15.49
C VAL A 33 0.12 5.18 16.47
N PHE A 34 -0.47 3.99 16.30
CA PHE A 34 -0.19 2.85 17.17
C PHE A 34 1.26 2.34 17.06
N PHE A 35 1.85 2.40 15.86
CA PHE A 35 3.27 2.10 15.66
C PHE A 35 4.17 3.05 16.47
N ILE A 36 3.89 4.34 16.42
CA ILE A 36 4.65 5.35 17.18
C ILE A 36 4.49 5.11 18.68
N ILE A 37 3.27 4.88 19.16
CA ILE A 37 3.00 4.60 20.58
C ILE A 37 3.72 3.33 21.02
N MET A 38 3.67 2.25 20.23
CA MET A 38 4.38 1.01 20.48
C MET A 38 5.88 1.29 20.75
N TYR A 39 6.57 1.93 19.80
CA TYR A 39 8.01 2.23 19.95
C TYR A 39 8.32 3.17 21.12
N ALA A 40 7.44 4.14 21.40
CA ALA A 40 7.60 5.02 22.56
C ALA A 40 7.53 4.25 23.90
N LEU A 41 6.67 3.24 23.99
CA LEU A 41 6.49 2.44 25.21
C LEU A 41 7.50 1.30 25.36
N PHE A 42 8.14 0.84 24.27
CA PHE A 42 9.08 -0.28 24.28
C PHE A 42 10.28 -0.08 25.23
N PHE A 43 10.65 1.18 25.49
CA PHE A 43 11.76 1.55 26.38
C PHE A 43 11.31 1.93 27.80
N THR A 44 10.07 1.61 28.17
CA THR A 44 9.49 1.96 29.47
C THR A 44 9.05 0.71 30.24
N SER A 45 8.58 0.88 31.47
CA SER A 45 7.95 -0.19 32.26
C SER A 45 6.64 -0.72 31.65
N HIS A 46 6.07 -0.03 30.65
CA HIS A 46 4.80 -0.37 30.00
C HIS A 46 4.98 -1.18 28.70
N LYS A 47 6.07 -1.96 28.58
CA LYS A 47 6.38 -2.75 27.38
C LYS A 47 5.23 -3.65 26.92
N GLU A 48 4.50 -4.28 27.85
CA GLU A 48 3.34 -5.12 27.51
C GLU A 48 2.20 -4.34 26.83
N LEU A 49 1.98 -3.10 27.26
CA LEU A 49 1.05 -2.20 26.59
C LEU A 49 1.56 -1.82 25.19
N GLY A 50 2.88 -1.61 25.06
CA GLY A 50 3.55 -1.45 23.77
C GLY A 50 3.27 -2.61 22.81
N ASN A 51 3.41 -3.86 23.27
CA ASN A 51 3.09 -5.06 22.48
C ASN A 51 1.63 -5.06 21.99
N THR A 52 0.69 -4.62 22.83
CA THR A 52 -0.73 -4.53 22.47
C THR A 52 -0.96 -3.52 21.35
N PHE A 53 -0.33 -2.33 21.42
CA PHE A 53 -0.39 -1.35 20.35
C PHE A 53 0.29 -1.83 19.06
N GLY A 54 1.37 -2.61 19.19
CA GLY A 54 2.00 -3.30 18.07
C GLY A 54 1.03 -4.22 17.33
N MET A 55 0.33 -5.08 18.06
CA MET A 55 -0.69 -5.97 17.47
C MET A 55 -1.79 -5.18 16.73
N ILE A 56 -2.25 -4.05 17.30
CA ILE A 56 -3.26 -3.20 16.63
C ILE A 56 -2.67 -2.57 15.36
N ASN A 57 -1.41 -2.12 15.39
CA ASN A 57 -0.72 -1.66 14.19
C ASN A 57 -0.67 -2.75 13.11
N ASP A 58 -0.31 -3.99 13.47
CA ASP A 58 -0.23 -5.11 12.53
C ASP A 58 -1.59 -5.42 11.88
N ILE A 59 -2.68 -5.35 12.65
CA ILE A 59 -4.05 -5.46 12.11
C ILE A 59 -4.32 -4.33 11.11
N CYS A 60 -3.99 -3.08 11.46
CA CYS A 60 -4.16 -1.96 10.56
C CYS A 60 -3.36 -2.15 9.26
N VAL A 61 -2.11 -2.62 9.35
CA VAL A 61 -1.25 -2.90 8.20
C VAL A 61 -1.85 -3.99 7.31
N ALA A 62 -2.32 -5.10 7.89
CA ALA A 62 -2.95 -6.19 7.15
C ALA A 62 -4.19 -5.69 6.38
N VAL A 63 -5.09 -4.97 7.07
CA VAL A 63 -6.31 -4.44 6.44
C VAL A 63 -5.98 -3.38 5.38
N GLN A 64 -5.07 -2.47 5.68
CA GLN A 64 -4.61 -1.44 4.75
C GLN A 64 -4.14 -2.06 3.43
N TYR A 65 -3.24 -3.07 3.50
CA TYR A 65 -2.67 -3.68 2.32
C TYR A 65 -3.63 -4.60 1.56
N LEU A 66 -4.60 -5.21 2.27
CA LEU A 66 -5.72 -5.88 1.62
C LEU A 66 -6.54 -4.88 0.78
N LEU A 67 -6.81 -3.68 1.31
CA LEU A 67 -7.48 -2.61 0.58
C LEU A 67 -6.62 -2.01 -0.54
N THR A 68 -5.29 -2.09 -0.48
CA THR A 68 -4.40 -1.64 -1.55
C THR A 68 -4.48 -2.52 -2.79
N ILE A 69 -4.86 -3.79 -2.68
CA ILE A 69 -4.96 -4.71 -3.82
C ILE A 69 -5.90 -4.18 -4.92
N PRO A 70 -7.18 -3.85 -4.65
CA PRO A 70 -8.04 -3.27 -5.69
C PRO A 70 -7.51 -1.93 -6.22
N ILE A 71 -6.81 -1.14 -5.40
CA ILE A 71 -6.14 0.10 -5.85
C ILE A 71 -5.06 -0.21 -6.89
N ALA A 72 -4.22 -1.23 -6.62
CA ALA A 72 -3.16 -1.65 -7.54
C ALA A 72 -3.70 -2.18 -8.86
N LEU A 73 -4.80 -2.93 -8.83
CA LEU A 73 -5.46 -3.44 -10.04
C LEU A 73 -6.10 -2.32 -10.86
N THR A 74 -6.71 -1.32 -10.23
CA THR A 74 -7.25 -0.15 -10.94
C THR A 74 -6.12 0.68 -11.55
N LEU A 75 -5.04 0.95 -10.81
CA LEU A 75 -3.87 1.65 -11.33
C LEU A 75 -3.21 0.90 -12.49
N TYR A 76 -3.12 -0.43 -12.42
CA TYR A 76 -2.66 -1.25 -13.55
C TYR A 76 -3.46 -0.96 -14.81
N ARG A 77 -4.79 -1.02 -14.74
CA ARG A 77 -5.65 -0.80 -15.90
C ARG A 77 -5.56 0.62 -16.45
N ILE A 78 -5.37 1.62 -15.59
CA ILE A 78 -5.18 3.02 -15.99
C ILE A 78 -3.82 3.22 -16.66
N LEU A 79 -2.76 2.64 -16.10
CA LEU A 79 -1.38 2.97 -16.48
C LEU A 79 -0.80 2.07 -17.57
N VAL A 80 -1.37 0.88 -17.80
CA VAL A 80 -0.85 -0.10 -18.76
C VAL A 80 -0.78 0.44 -20.20
N VAL A 81 -1.64 1.40 -20.56
CA VAL A 81 -1.65 2.02 -21.89
C VAL A 81 -0.42 2.91 -22.16
N TYR A 82 0.27 3.37 -21.10
CA TYR A 82 1.43 4.26 -21.23
C TYR A 82 2.75 3.49 -21.28
N ASN A 83 2.87 2.39 -20.54
CA ASN A 83 4.04 1.49 -20.59
C ASN A 83 3.63 0.07 -20.15
N PRO A 84 3.19 -0.79 -21.07
CA PRO A 84 2.54 -2.05 -20.72
C PRO A 84 3.49 -3.04 -20.03
N THR A 85 4.72 -3.15 -20.51
CA THR A 85 5.70 -4.10 -19.97
C THR A 85 6.08 -3.73 -18.54
N LEU A 86 6.44 -2.46 -18.30
CA LEU A 86 6.91 -2.03 -16.99
C LEU A 86 5.78 -2.03 -15.96
N ILE A 87 4.56 -1.63 -16.34
CA ILE A 87 3.38 -1.68 -15.46
C ILE A 87 2.98 -3.12 -15.11
N ARG A 88 3.03 -4.05 -16.07
CA ARG A 88 2.75 -5.48 -15.79
C ARG A 88 3.71 -6.05 -14.76
N ILE A 89 5.01 -5.83 -14.95
CA ILE A 89 6.05 -6.32 -14.02
C ILE A 89 5.88 -5.65 -12.65
N ALA A 90 5.76 -4.32 -12.62
CA ALA A 90 5.63 -3.57 -11.37
C ALA A 90 4.37 -3.97 -10.59
N THR A 91 3.22 -4.12 -11.25
CA THR A 91 1.98 -4.57 -10.60
C THR A 91 2.10 -6.02 -10.11
N ALA A 92 2.73 -6.94 -10.88
CA ALA A 92 2.91 -8.31 -10.43
C ALA A 92 3.79 -8.37 -9.16
N VAL A 93 4.93 -7.68 -9.16
CA VAL A 93 5.83 -7.57 -8.01
C VAL A 93 5.12 -6.91 -6.81
N GLY A 94 4.37 -5.84 -7.07
CA GLY A 94 3.57 -5.14 -6.07
C GLY A 94 2.52 -6.05 -5.44
N LEU A 95 1.76 -6.80 -6.24
CA LEU A 95 0.73 -7.73 -5.74
C LEU A 95 1.34 -8.84 -4.89
N VAL A 96 2.49 -9.40 -5.29
CA VAL A 96 3.21 -10.38 -4.47
C VAL A 96 3.62 -9.74 -3.13
N GLY A 97 4.16 -8.51 -3.15
CA GLY A 97 4.52 -7.78 -1.93
C GLY A 97 3.33 -7.49 -1.01
N LEU A 98 2.20 -7.06 -1.59
CA LEU A 98 0.95 -6.80 -0.87
C LEU A 98 0.41 -8.06 -0.20
N VAL A 99 0.27 -9.16 -0.95
CA VAL A 99 -0.23 -10.44 -0.43
C VAL A 99 0.72 -11.00 0.61
N SER A 100 2.04 -10.97 0.37
CA SER A 100 3.03 -11.44 1.33
C SER A 100 2.95 -10.65 2.63
N THR A 101 2.79 -9.33 2.55
CA THR A 101 2.61 -8.46 3.72
C THR A 101 1.37 -8.85 4.52
N VAL A 102 0.23 -9.03 3.86
CA VAL A 102 -1.02 -9.45 4.53
C VAL A 102 -0.83 -10.80 5.22
N VAL A 103 -0.26 -11.79 4.52
CA VAL A 103 -0.03 -13.13 5.09
C VAL A 103 0.92 -13.07 6.29
N LEU A 104 2.06 -12.38 6.17
CA LEU A 104 3.03 -12.24 7.25
C LEU A 104 2.41 -11.56 8.48
N GLN A 105 1.60 -10.51 8.29
CA GLN A 105 0.92 -9.87 9.41
C GLN A 105 -0.12 -10.76 10.06
N LEU A 106 -0.89 -11.53 9.30
CA LEU A 106 -1.80 -12.50 9.89
C LEU A 106 -1.05 -13.57 10.69
N LEU A 107 0.09 -14.07 10.18
CA LEU A 107 0.91 -15.05 10.91
C LEU A 107 1.45 -14.48 12.23
N LEU A 108 1.82 -13.19 12.28
CA LEU A 108 2.23 -12.53 13.52
C LEU A 108 1.07 -12.34 14.49
N ILE A 109 -0.08 -11.85 14.00
CA ILE A 109 -1.29 -11.63 14.81
C ILE A 109 -1.75 -12.94 15.47
N PHE A 110 -1.69 -14.06 14.75
CA PHE A 110 -2.05 -15.37 15.29
C PHE A 110 -0.92 -16.07 16.06
N GLY A 111 0.23 -15.41 16.25
CA GLY A 111 1.36 -15.95 17.01
C GLY A 111 2.10 -17.12 16.34
N VAL A 112 1.86 -17.35 15.04
CA VAL A 112 2.58 -18.37 14.25
C VAL A 112 4.02 -17.93 13.98
N LEU A 113 4.24 -16.62 13.82
CA LEU A 113 5.56 -16.01 13.73
C LEU A 113 5.82 -15.06 14.90
N THR A 114 7.08 -14.95 15.29
CA THR A 114 7.55 -13.88 16.17
C THR A 114 7.95 -12.65 15.35
N PHE A 115 7.93 -11.48 15.97
CA PHE A 115 8.35 -10.22 15.32
C PHE A 115 9.77 -10.32 14.74
N ALA A 116 10.70 -10.94 15.48
CA ALA A 116 12.09 -11.11 15.04
C ALA A 116 12.21 -11.99 13.78
N GLN A 117 11.41 -13.05 13.68
CA GLN A 117 11.38 -13.92 12.49
C GLN A 117 10.79 -13.18 11.28
N GLN A 118 9.77 -12.36 11.50
CA GLN A 118 9.07 -11.67 10.41
C GLN A 118 9.85 -10.46 9.89
N PHE A 119 10.60 -9.76 10.74
CA PHE A 119 11.19 -8.44 10.47
C PHE A 119 11.88 -8.33 9.09
N LEU A 120 12.72 -9.30 8.73
CA LEU A 120 13.40 -9.29 7.45
C LEU A 120 12.42 -9.45 6.27
N TRP A 121 11.50 -10.40 6.37
CA TRP A 121 10.56 -10.74 5.30
C TRP A 121 9.54 -9.64 5.04
N ILE A 122 9.02 -9.01 6.10
CA ILE A 122 8.10 -7.88 5.98
C ILE A 122 8.80 -6.66 5.37
N THR A 123 10.06 -6.39 5.78
CA THR A 123 10.86 -5.30 5.20
C THR A 123 11.10 -5.52 3.71
N LEU A 124 11.44 -6.74 3.28
CA LEU A 124 11.61 -7.07 1.87
C LEU A 124 10.30 -6.95 1.08
N ALA A 125 9.20 -7.47 1.61
CA ALA A 125 7.89 -7.37 0.97
C ALA A 125 7.45 -5.91 0.79
N MET A 126 7.68 -5.07 1.79
CA MET A 126 7.33 -3.65 1.77
C MET A 126 8.25 -2.82 0.88
N ILE A 127 9.57 -2.96 1.00
CA ILE A 127 10.51 -2.11 0.23
C ILE A 127 10.64 -2.60 -1.21
N VAL A 128 10.94 -3.89 -1.41
CA VAL A 128 11.18 -4.44 -2.74
C VAL A 128 9.87 -4.66 -3.48
N GLY A 129 8.87 -5.24 -2.82
CA GLY A 129 7.56 -5.48 -3.42
C GLY A 129 6.75 -4.19 -3.61
N VAL A 130 6.21 -3.68 -2.51
CA VAL A 130 5.29 -2.53 -2.53
C VAL A 130 6.00 -1.24 -2.91
N GLY A 131 7.19 -0.98 -2.38
CA GLY A 131 7.95 0.26 -2.60
C GLY A 131 8.37 0.42 -4.06
N SER A 132 8.87 -0.64 -4.69
CA SER A 132 9.19 -0.61 -6.12
C SER A 132 7.93 -0.39 -6.97
N TRP A 133 6.81 -1.04 -6.63
CA TRP A 133 5.54 -0.81 -7.30
C TRP A 133 5.07 0.64 -7.18
N LEU A 134 5.12 1.24 -5.98
CA LEU A 134 4.79 2.64 -5.74
C LEU A 134 5.65 3.58 -6.59
N VAL A 135 6.97 3.40 -6.58
CA VAL A 135 7.90 4.28 -7.30
C VAL A 135 7.68 4.17 -8.82
N ILE A 136 7.56 2.95 -9.36
CA ILE A 136 7.39 2.73 -10.80
C ILE A 136 6.03 3.27 -11.28
N THR A 137 4.95 2.95 -10.57
CA THR A 137 3.62 3.48 -10.93
C THR A 137 3.56 5.00 -10.78
N GLY A 138 4.20 5.57 -9.76
CA GLY A 138 4.33 7.00 -9.59
C GLY A 138 5.13 7.69 -10.70
N LEU A 139 6.21 7.06 -11.18
CA LEU A 139 7.00 7.56 -12.29
C LEU A 139 6.18 7.62 -13.59
N ILE A 140 5.42 6.57 -13.89
CA ILE A 140 4.61 6.48 -15.10
C ILE A 140 3.36 7.37 -14.98
N ALA A 141 2.73 7.41 -13.81
CA ALA A 141 1.58 8.29 -13.54
C ALA A 141 1.94 9.77 -13.75
N ARG A 142 3.18 10.18 -13.46
CA ARG A 142 3.64 11.56 -13.65
C ARG A 142 3.57 12.00 -15.11
N SER A 143 3.84 11.11 -16.07
CA SER A 143 3.80 11.45 -17.51
C SER A 143 2.38 11.55 -18.07
N THR A 144 1.35 11.18 -17.31
CA THR A 144 -0.06 11.22 -17.78
C THR A 144 -0.70 12.61 -17.69
N GLY A 145 -0.10 13.56 -16.97
CA GLY A 145 -0.70 14.87 -16.66
C GLY A 145 -1.86 14.83 -15.65
N ARG A 146 -2.55 13.70 -15.47
CA ARG A 146 -3.68 13.54 -14.53
C ARG A 146 -3.26 13.37 -13.08
N LEU A 147 -2.05 12.85 -12.87
CA LEU A 147 -1.49 12.58 -11.54
C LEU A 147 -0.19 13.38 -11.32
N PRO A 148 -0.29 14.73 -11.22
CA PRO A 148 0.87 15.57 -10.96
C PRO A 148 1.43 15.26 -9.57
N ASN A 149 2.76 15.20 -9.43
CA ASN A 149 3.49 14.86 -8.20
C ASN A 149 3.38 13.39 -7.73
N SER A 150 2.82 12.50 -8.55
CA SER A 150 2.67 11.07 -8.23
C SER A 150 3.98 10.40 -7.80
N LEU A 151 5.10 10.68 -8.47
CA LEU A 151 6.41 10.13 -8.07
C LEU A 151 6.82 10.57 -6.65
N ALA A 152 6.77 11.88 -6.35
CA ALA A 152 7.20 12.40 -5.05
C ALA A 152 6.34 11.83 -3.90
N ILE A 153 5.02 11.78 -4.09
CA ILE A 153 4.09 11.24 -3.10
C ILE A 153 4.26 9.72 -2.96
N SER A 154 4.61 9.01 -4.04
CA SER A 154 4.87 7.56 -3.98
C SER A 154 6.18 7.24 -3.27
N ILE A 155 7.23 8.04 -3.47
CA ILE A 155 8.48 7.92 -2.70
C ILE A 155 8.22 8.16 -1.21
N LEU A 156 7.43 9.19 -0.88
CA LEU A 156 7.04 9.49 0.49
C LEU A 156 6.32 8.30 1.17
N ALA A 157 5.57 7.50 0.39
CA ALA A 157 4.84 6.35 0.92
C ALA A 157 5.69 5.11 1.22
N VAL A 158 6.90 5.01 0.67
CA VAL A 158 7.77 3.82 0.83
C VAL A 158 8.09 3.53 2.31
N PRO A 159 8.46 4.52 3.16
CA PRO A 159 8.83 4.28 4.56
C PRO A 159 7.64 3.99 5.49
N TYR A 160 6.48 3.53 4.99
CA TYR A 160 5.21 3.34 5.71
C TYR A 160 4.53 4.63 6.20
N PHE A 161 5.26 5.54 6.83
CA PHE A 161 4.73 6.79 7.40
C PHE A 161 4.01 7.70 6.41
N GLY A 162 4.45 7.72 5.15
CA GLY A 162 3.81 8.53 4.11
C GLY A 162 2.68 7.86 3.36
N TYR A 163 2.42 6.56 3.61
CA TYR A 163 1.34 5.85 2.96
C TYR A 163 -0.04 6.51 3.17
N PRO A 164 -0.42 6.98 4.38
CA PRO A 164 -1.71 7.64 4.58
C PRO A 164 -1.89 8.86 3.67
N LEU A 165 -0.84 9.67 3.51
CA LEU A 165 -0.85 10.85 2.65
C LEU A 165 -0.99 10.46 1.18
N TRP A 166 -0.26 9.42 0.74
CA TRP A 166 -0.36 8.90 -0.61
C TRP A 166 -1.75 8.34 -0.92
N ALA A 167 -2.29 7.49 -0.06
CA ALA A 167 -3.58 6.85 -0.26
C ALA A 167 -4.72 7.88 -0.26
N PHE A 168 -4.65 8.89 0.62
CA PHE A 168 -5.64 9.96 0.65
C PHE A 168 -5.56 10.85 -0.59
N TRP A 169 -4.34 11.25 -0.98
CA TRP A 169 -4.12 12.04 -2.20
C TRP A 169 -4.60 11.30 -3.44
N LEU A 170 -4.24 10.03 -3.59
CA LEU A 170 -4.68 9.19 -4.70
C LEU A 170 -6.20 9.05 -4.69
N GLY A 171 -6.79 8.78 -3.52
CA GLY A 171 -8.23 8.66 -3.36
C GLY A 171 -8.98 9.93 -3.80
N ARG A 172 -8.44 11.12 -3.51
CA ARG A 172 -9.00 12.38 -4.01
C ARG A 172 -8.92 12.48 -5.53
N ARG A 173 -7.78 12.11 -6.14
CA ARG A 173 -7.59 12.16 -7.60
C ARG A 173 -8.51 11.19 -8.33
N LEU A 174 -8.65 9.97 -7.82
CA LEU A 174 -9.54 8.97 -8.41
C LEU A 174 -11.02 9.31 -8.24
N SER A 175 -11.39 10.18 -7.29
CA SER A 175 -12.79 10.62 -7.12
C SER A 175 -13.22 11.69 -8.13
N VAL A 176 -12.27 12.29 -8.86
CA VAL A 176 -12.50 13.37 -9.84
C VAL A 176 -11.99 13.00 -11.23
N TRP A 177 -11.88 11.69 -11.50
CA TRP A 177 -11.15 11.13 -12.64
C TRP A 177 -11.79 11.44 -14.00
#